data_AF-A0A6N2ANX0-F1
#
_entry.id   AF-A0A6N2ANX0-F1
#
_cell.length_a   1.000
_cell.length_b   1.000
_cell.length_c   1.000
_cell.angle_alpha   90.00
_cell.angle_beta   90.00
_cell.angle_gamma   90.00
#
_symmetry.space_group_name_H-M   'P 1'
#
loop_
_entity.id
_entity.type
_entity.pdbx_description
1 polymer ?
#
loop_
_entity_poly.entity_id
_entity_poly.type
_entity_poly.pdbx_seq_one_letter_code
_entity_poly.pdbx_strand_id
1 'polypeptide(L)'
;MVTCREGHFNLDVEMIANVLRVDIERTSTFSIKDCQTVVLKAYDISVSKRKAYLDRKQAFEKVYGTWECSFAKLSRLMEALKHFNPGTV
;
A
#
# COMPACT_ATOMS: atom_id res chain seq x y z
N MET A 1 23.85 29.17 -3.10
CA MET A 1 24.60 28.07 -2.47
C MET A 1 24.00 26.76 -2.92
N VAL A 2 24.79 25.99 -3.66
CA VAL A 2 24.58 24.60 -4.11
C VAL A 2 25.83 23.88 -3.56
N THR A 3 25.85 22.68 -2.99
CA THR A 3 25.01 21.47 -2.90
C THR A 3 25.37 20.80 -1.56
N CYS A 4 24.47 19.99 -0.99
CA CYS A 4 24.81 18.72 -0.33
C CYS A 4 23.53 18.11 0.28
N ARG A 5 22.86 17.28 -0.50
CA ARG A 5 22.25 16.03 0.00
C ARG A 5 21.90 15.17 -1.20
N GLU A 6 22.93 14.69 -1.87
CA GLU A 6 22.87 13.41 -2.58
C GLU A 6 22.78 12.29 -1.54
N GLY A 7 21.69 12.30 -0.77
CA GLY A 7 21.33 11.17 0.04
C GLY A 7 20.68 10.17 -0.88
N HIS A 8 21.46 9.29 -1.49
CA HIS A 8 20.96 8.00 -1.95
C HIS A 8 20.60 7.14 -0.73
N PHE A 9 19.71 7.66 0.12
CA PHE A 9 18.92 6.86 1.03
C PHE A 9 17.88 6.21 0.15
N ASN A 10 18.26 5.11 -0.51
CA ASN A 10 17.30 4.23 -1.14
C ASN A 10 16.48 3.64 0.01
N LEU A 11 15.46 4.38 0.46
CA LEU A 11 14.46 3.88 1.38
C LEU A 11 13.91 2.62 0.73
N ASP A 12 14.24 1.50 1.36
CA ASP A 12 13.79 0.21 0.91
C ASP A 12 12.26 0.21 0.91
N VAL A 13 11.69 -0.44 -0.10
CA VAL A 13 10.24 -0.47 -0.26
C VAL A 13 9.59 -1.15 0.94
N GLU A 14 10.31 -2.06 1.59
CA GLU A 14 9.87 -2.67 2.85
C GLU A 14 9.77 -1.66 4.00
N MET A 15 10.75 -0.76 4.14
CA MET A 15 10.73 0.28 5.17
C MET A 15 9.56 1.25 4.98
N ILE A 16 9.28 1.61 3.73
CA ILE A 16 8.14 2.49 3.42
C ILE A 16 6.82 1.74 3.64
N ALA A 17 6.70 0.50 3.17
CA ALA A 17 5.48 -0.30 3.36
C ALA A 17 5.13 -0.48 4.84
N ASN A 18 6.12 -0.71 5.70
CA ASN A 18 5.91 -0.85 7.14
C ASN A 18 5.41 0.45 7.80
N VAL A 19 5.94 1.60 7.39
CA VAL A 19 5.48 2.89 7.91
C VAL A 19 4.07 3.21 7.43
N LEU A 20 3.75 2.91 6.18
CA LEU A 20 2.42 3.18 5.62
C LEU A 20 1.34 2.22 6.12
N ARG A 21 1.73 1.05 6.66
CA ARG A 21 0.81 -0.03 7.02
C ARG A 21 -0.34 0.43 7.91
N VAL A 22 -0.01 1.12 9.01
CA VAL A 22 -1.02 1.56 9.99
C VAL A 22 -2.02 2.53 9.35
N ASP A 23 -1.54 3.43 8.51
CA ASP A 23 -2.40 4.42 7.85
C ASP A 23 -3.29 3.78 6.77
N ILE A 24 -2.75 2.82 6.02
CA ILE A 24 -3.48 2.05 5.01
C ILE A 24 -4.57 1.20 5.66
N GLU A 25 -4.26 0.49 6.75
CA GLU A 25 -5.23 -0.33 7.48
C GLU A 25 -6.37 0.52 8.08
N ARG A 26 -6.07 1.77 8.49
CA ARG A 26 -7.07 2.69 9.05
C ARG A 26 -7.91 3.40 7.99
N THR A 27 -7.34 3.69 6.82
CA THR A 27 -7.97 4.55 5.80
C THR A 27 -7.79 3.98 4.41
N SER A 28 -8.86 3.43 3.83
CA SER A 28 -8.86 2.87 2.47
C SER A 28 -8.55 3.90 1.37
N THR A 29 -8.64 5.20 1.66
CA THR A 29 -8.42 6.31 0.70
C THR A 29 -7.03 6.96 0.79
N PHE A 30 -6.07 6.35 1.51
CA PHE A 30 -4.72 6.88 1.75
C PHE A 30 -4.05 7.43 0.48
N SER A 31 -3.84 8.74 0.32
CA SER A 31 -3.45 9.34 -0.96
C SER A 31 -1.93 9.28 -1.23
N ILE A 32 -1.51 9.57 -2.48
CA ILE A 32 -0.06 9.67 -2.81
C ILE A 32 0.59 10.84 -2.05
N LYS A 33 -0.14 11.94 -1.83
CA LYS A 33 0.36 13.09 -1.06
C LYS A 33 0.54 12.74 0.41
N ASP A 34 -0.38 11.93 0.95
CA ASP A 34 -0.27 11.44 2.33
C ASP A 34 0.94 10.52 2.46
N CYS A 35 1.17 9.65 1.48
CA CYS A 35 2.39 8.82 1.42
C CYS A 35 3.67 9.67 1.47
N GLN A 36 3.77 10.73 0.67
CA GLN A 36 4.93 11.63 0.69
C GLN A 36 5.09 12.32 2.05
N THR A 37 3.97 12.75 2.65
CA THR A 37 3.96 13.42 3.96
C THR A 37 4.39 12.50 5.08
N VAL A 38 3.91 11.27 5.10
CA VAL A 38 4.25 10.25 6.10
C VAL A 38 5.72 9.87 5.98
N VAL A 39 6.22 9.62 4.78
CA VAL A 39 7.64 9.29 4.55
C VAL A 39 8.55 10.44 4.95
N LEU A 40 8.18 11.69 4.61
CA LEU A 40 8.93 12.87 5.05
C LEU A 40 8.97 12.99 6.57
N LYS A 41 7.83 12.80 7.26
CA LYS A 41 7.77 12.86 8.72
C LYS A 41 8.57 11.73 9.39
N ALA A 42 8.57 10.54 8.81
CA ALA A 42 9.22 9.37 9.39
C ALA A 42 10.74 9.38 9.21
N TYR A 43 11.22 9.86 8.05
CA TYR A 43 12.61 9.70 7.66
C TYR A 43 13.34 11.00 7.34
N ASP A 44 12.67 12.16 7.42
CA ASP A 44 13.20 13.47 7.00
C ASP A 44 13.72 13.49 5.55
N ILE A 45 13.13 12.64 4.70
CA ILE A 45 13.50 12.48 3.29
C ILE A 45 12.29 12.76 2.41
N SER A 46 12.48 13.65 1.43
CA SER A 46 11.48 13.87 0.38
C SER A 46 11.55 12.76 -0.67
N VAL A 47 10.39 12.20 -1.02
CA VAL A 47 10.29 11.18 -2.07
C VAL A 47 9.52 11.73 -3.27
N SER A 48 9.95 11.33 -4.47
CA SER A 48 9.27 11.71 -5.71
C SER A 48 7.86 11.14 -5.76
N LYS A 49 6.95 11.80 -6.48
CA LYS A 49 5.56 11.32 -6.66
C LYS A 49 5.51 9.91 -7.25
N ARG A 50 6.41 9.60 -8.20
CA ARG A 50 6.50 8.27 -8.83
C ARG A 50 6.93 7.21 -7.81
N LYS A 51 7.95 7.49 -7.01
CA LYS A 51 8.40 6.57 -5.95
C LYS A 51 7.29 6.34 -4.92
N ALA A 52 6.67 7.42 -4.43
CA ALA A 52 5.54 7.34 -3.51
C ALA A 52 4.36 6.51 -4.06
N TYR A 53 4.05 6.63 -5.36
CA TYR A 53 3.02 5.80 -5.98
C TYR A 53 3.37 4.30 -5.97
N LEU A 54 4.59 3.95 -6.37
CA LEU A 54 5.04 2.56 -6.42
C LEU A 54 5.11 1.94 -5.01
N ASP A 55 5.72 2.65 -4.06
CA ASP A 55 5.85 2.18 -2.68
C ASP A 55 4.48 2.06 -2.01
N ARG A 56 3.55 3.01 -2.27
CA ARG A 56 2.15 2.89 -1.83
C ARG A 56 1.51 1.65 -2.42
N LYS A 57 1.60 1.42 -3.74
CA LYS A 57 0.99 0.24 -4.39
C LYS A 57 1.48 -1.05 -3.72
N GLN A 58 2.79 -1.18 -3.53
CA GLN A 58 3.38 -2.35 -2.89
C GLN A 58 2.95 -2.51 -1.43
N ALA A 59 2.80 -1.40 -0.69
CA ALA A 59 2.28 -1.43 0.67
C ALA A 59 0.83 -1.94 0.73
N PHE A 60 -0.03 -1.49 -0.18
CA PHE A 60 -1.41 -2.00 -0.30
C PHE A 60 -1.43 -3.49 -0.64
N GLU A 61 -0.58 -3.94 -1.56
CA GLU A 61 -0.47 -5.36 -1.93
C GLU A 61 0.04 -6.22 -0.76
N LYS A 62 0.92 -5.69 0.10
CA LYS A 62 1.36 -6.40 1.32
C LYS A 62 0.23 -6.53 2.35
N VAL A 63 -0.62 -5.51 2.50
CA VAL A 63 -1.72 -5.51 3.50
C VAL A 63 -2.90 -6.36 3.03
N TYR A 64 -3.35 -6.17 1.79
CA TYR A 64 -4.59 -6.80 1.30
C TYR A 64 -4.35 -7.99 0.36
N GLY A 65 -3.12 -8.19 -0.09
CA GLY A 65 -2.78 -9.09 -1.19
C GLY A 65 -2.88 -8.39 -2.54
N THR A 66 -2.43 -9.07 -3.59
CA THR A 66 -2.56 -8.55 -4.95
C THR A 66 -4.02 -8.51 -5.38
N TRP A 67 -4.30 -7.74 -6.42
CA TRP A 67 -5.61 -7.69 -7.06
C TRP A 67 -6.07 -9.08 -7.48
N GLU A 68 -5.17 -9.86 -8.10
CA GLU A 68 -5.44 -11.19 -8.62
C GLU A 68 -5.78 -12.16 -7.48
N CYS A 69 -5.01 -12.14 -6.40
CA CYS A 69 -5.28 -12.97 -5.22
C CYS A 69 -6.61 -12.59 -4.56
N SER A 70 -6.94 -11.29 -4.53
CA SER A 70 -8.20 -10.80 -3.97
C SER A 70 -9.39 -11.22 -4.83
N PHE A 71 -9.27 -11.11 -6.16
CA PHE A 71 -10.30 -11.52 -7.10
C PHE A 71 -10.55 -13.03 -7.05
N ALA A 72 -9.49 -13.85 -7.01
CA ALA A 72 -9.61 -15.31 -6.91
C ALA A 72 -10.36 -15.75 -5.63
N LYS A 73 -10.23 -14.99 -4.53
CA LYS A 73 -10.99 -15.27 -3.29
C LYS A 73 -12.49 -15.05 -3.45
N LEU A 74 -12.92 -14.12 -4.32
CA LEU A 74 -14.34 -13.81 -4.51
C LEU A 74 -15.13 -15.01 -5.05
N SER A 75 -14.59 -15.71 -6.05
CA SER A 75 -15.23 -16.91 -6.60
C SER A 75 -15.42 -17.98 -5.53
N ARG A 76 -14.37 -18.24 -4.73
CA ARG A 76 -14.44 -19.20 -3.62
C ARG A 76 -15.46 -18.79 -2.54
N LEU A 77 -15.53 -17.50 -2.22
CA LEU A 77 -16.51 -16.99 -1.27
C LEU A 77 -17.94 -17.12 -1.81
N MET A 78 -18.15 -16.87 -3.11
CA MET A 78 -19.45 -17.04 -3.75
C MET A 78 -19.90 -18.50 -3.72
N GLU A 79 -19.01 -19.45 -4.01
CA GLU A 79 -19.31 -20.88 -3.92
C GLU A 79 -19.67 -21.30 -2.49
N ALA A 80 -18.92 -20.82 -1.50
CA ALA A 80 -19.23 -21.07 -0.09
C ALA A 80 -20.60 -20.50 0.30
N LEU A 81 -20.92 -19.27 -0.12
CA LEU A 81 -22.22 -18.64 0.14
C LEU A 81 -23.38 -19.46 -0.45
N LYS A 82 -23.22 -19.94 -1.69
CA LYS A 82 -24.21 -20.82 -2.34
C LYS A 82 -24.39 -22.14 -1.61
N HIS A 83 -23.29 -22.72 -1.11
CA HIS A 83 -23.32 -23.97 -0.37
C HIS A 83 -24.05 -23.85 0.98
N PHE A 84 -23.76 -22.79 1.74
CA PHE A 84 -24.33 -22.61 3.09
C PHE A 84 -25.72 -21.96 3.10
N ASN A 85 -26.12 -21.28 2.02
CA ASN A 85 -27.45 -20.67 1.89
C ASN A 85 -28.17 -21.14 0.61
N PRO A 86 -28.81 -22.33 0.65
CA PRO A 86 -29.57 -22.89 -0.47
C PRO A 86 -30.63 -21.90 -0.96
N GLY A 87 -30.56 -21.52 -2.24
CA GLY A 87 -31.43 -20.48 -2.84
C GLY A 87 -30.70 -19.19 -3.21
N THR A 88 -29.43 -19.03 -2.82
CA THR A 88 -28.55 -17.97 -3.35
C THR A 88 -28.17 -18.30 -4.80
N VAL A 89 -28.59 -17.46 -5.76
CA VAL A 89 -28.34 -17.63 -7.20
C VAL A 89 -27.05 -16.94 -7.63
#